data_AF-A0AAJ1GF81-F1
#
_entry.id   AF-A0AAJ1GF81-F1
#
_cell.length_a   1.000
_cell.length_b   1.000
_cell.length_c   1.000
_cell.angle_alpha   90.00
_cell.angle_beta   90.00
_cell.angle_gamma   90.00
#
_symmetry.space_group_name_H-M   'P 1'
#
loop_
_entity.id
_entity.type
_entity.pdbx_description
1 polymer ?
#
loop_
_entity_poly.entity_id
_entity_poly.type
_entity_poly.pdbx_seq_one_letter_code
_entity_poly.pdbx_strand_id
1 'polypeptide(L)'
;YDAASCCDIPAYIFVAVLPCSLYGYAEAFPDMKSNHWIEAHIHAYSFFGGVTRILVPDNLKTGVIKNTRAELVLNRSYHEMAEHYGTAIIPARPVKPKDKPNAEGTVKVLETWILAALRNRKFFTFEELNKAIHEKLEEFNAKPFQKKKGSRLSAFLEEEKDFLMPLPASPYETAVWSTATIQPDYLIKIGDCKYSVPYEFIGKKVDIRATENSIEVFYHSNRIASHVRRSYSPEPIYVPEHMPENHRKFLEYNTDSFLDWGKSVGHSTLIVVKHFLYMHKVEQQGYKSCASLMKLADRYGTQRLENACIKALSYTPSPSLKNISTILKNGQDKVAVAKVVSNAANKESSKYGITRGASYYEGGDRL
;
A
#
# COMPACT_ATOMS: atom_id res chain seq x y z
N TYR A 1 17.45 12.28 23.25
CA TYR A 1 18.81 11.81 22.91
C TYR A 1 18.68 10.36 22.48
N ASP A 2 19.07 10.03 21.27
CA ASP A 2 19.04 8.65 20.83
C ASP A 2 20.35 7.94 21.18
N ALA A 3 20.27 6.95 22.06
CA ALA A 3 21.42 6.17 22.51
C ALA A 3 22.04 5.32 21.39
N ALA A 4 21.28 4.99 20.33
CA ALA A 4 21.76 4.19 19.21
C ALA A 4 22.51 5.02 18.16
N SER A 5 22.04 6.24 17.87
CA SER A 5 22.66 7.14 16.89
C SER A 5 23.57 8.22 17.50
N CYS A 6 23.61 8.32 18.84
CA CYS A 6 24.39 9.33 19.57
C CYS A 6 24.07 10.77 19.13
N CYS A 7 22.87 10.99 18.61
CA CYS A 7 22.41 12.24 18.00
C CYS A 7 21.24 12.84 18.79
N ASP A 8 21.18 14.18 18.81
CA ASP A 8 20.06 14.91 19.37
C ASP A 8 18.90 14.92 18.37
N ILE A 9 17.76 14.40 18.81
CA ILE A 9 16.51 14.40 18.03
C ILE A 9 15.68 15.61 18.48
N PRO A 10 15.20 16.46 17.55
CA PRO A 10 14.28 17.54 17.92
C PRO A 10 12.97 16.97 18.46
N ALA A 11 12.48 17.55 19.56
CA ALA A 11 11.16 17.27 20.10
C ALA A 11 10.27 18.51 19.92
N TYR A 12 9.04 18.30 19.47
CA TYR A 12 8.07 19.36 19.21
C TYR A 12 7.00 19.33 20.30
N ILE A 13 6.84 20.42 21.05
CA ILE A 13 5.86 20.52 22.12
C ILE A 13 4.55 21.05 21.54
N PHE A 14 3.52 20.22 21.57
CA PHE A 14 2.15 20.65 21.39
C PHE A 14 1.64 21.31 22.66
N VAL A 15 0.92 22.43 22.52
CA VAL A 15 0.31 23.13 23.66
C VAL A 15 -1.14 23.49 23.31
N ALA A 16 -2.07 23.16 24.21
CA ALA A 16 -3.46 23.57 24.14
C ALA A 16 -3.88 24.26 25.45
N VAL A 17 -4.73 25.28 25.35
CA VAL A 17 -5.20 26.03 26.53
C VAL A 17 -6.68 26.30 26.40
N LEU A 18 -7.42 26.01 27.46
CA LEU A 18 -8.82 26.42 27.60
C LEU A 18 -8.87 27.92 27.99
N PRO A 19 -9.55 28.78 27.22
CA PRO A 19 -9.40 30.23 27.33
C PRO A 19 -10.06 30.82 28.58
N CYS A 20 -11.05 30.15 29.20
CA CYS A 20 -11.73 30.68 30.37
C CYS A 20 -10.92 30.44 31.65
N SER A 21 -10.56 29.19 31.93
CA SER A 21 -9.77 28.80 33.10
C SER A 21 -8.26 29.01 32.93
N LEU A 22 -7.79 29.19 31.69
CA LEU A 22 -6.37 29.14 31.32
C LEU A 22 -5.72 27.79 31.65
N TYR A 23 -6.53 26.73 31.80
CA TYR A 23 -6.05 25.38 32.03
C TYR A 23 -5.34 24.85 30.79
N GLY A 24 -4.07 24.48 30.99
CA GLY A 24 -3.16 24.14 29.91
C GLY A 24 -2.95 22.64 29.80
N TYR A 25 -2.64 22.22 28.58
CA TYR A 25 -2.15 20.90 28.23
C TYR A 25 -0.87 21.03 27.40
N ALA A 26 0.08 20.14 27.61
CA ALA A 26 1.31 20.09 26.82
C ALA A 26 1.84 18.66 26.68
N GLU A 27 2.32 18.32 25.48
CA GLU A 27 2.88 17.01 25.15
C GLU A 27 3.93 17.14 24.04
N ALA A 28 5.00 16.36 24.12
CA ALA A 28 6.07 16.32 23.13
C ALA A 28 5.89 15.17 22.12
N PHE A 29 6.13 15.51 20.86
CA PHE A 29 6.04 14.62 19.70
C PHE A 29 7.33 14.62 18.87
N PRO A 30 7.60 13.56 18.11
CA PRO A 30 8.83 13.44 17.30
C PRO A 30 8.81 14.29 16.02
N ASP A 31 7.63 14.66 15.50
CA ASP A 31 7.52 15.54 14.34
C ASP A 31 6.23 16.38 14.36
N MET A 32 6.17 17.37 13.45
CA MET A 32 5.00 18.26 13.29
C MET A 32 4.04 17.81 12.19
N LYS A 33 4.02 16.52 11.80
CA LYS A 33 3.14 16.01 10.74
C LYS A 33 1.68 15.95 11.23
N SER A 34 0.77 15.88 10.27
CA SER A 34 -0.68 15.87 10.54
C SER A 34 -1.14 14.74 11.48
N ASN A 35 -0.43 13.60 11.53
CA ASN A 35 -0.78 12.48 12.42
C ASN A 35 -0.60 12.85 13.88
N HIS A 36 0.63 13.21 14.28
CA HIS A 36 0.93 13.64 15.64
C HIS A 36 0.14 14.90 16.02
N TRP A 37 -0.16 15.77 15.04
CA TRP A 37 -1.06 16.90 15.27
C TRP A 37 -2.47 16.46 15.70
N ILE A 38 -3.06 15.47 15.02
CA ILE A 38 -4.39 14.93 15.36
C ILE A 38 -4.33 14.17 16.69
N GLU A 39 -3.31 13.34 16.89
CA GLU A 39 -3.08 12.62 18.15
C GLU A 39 -3.01 13.56 19.35
N ALA A 40 -2.29 14.68 19.21
CA ALA A 40 -2.20 15.67 20.26
C ALA A 40 -3.55 16.28 20.65
N HIS A 41 -4.48 16.45 19.70
CA HIS A 41 -5.85 16.90 20.01
C HIS A 41 -6.66 15.83 20.72
N ILE A 42 -6.53 14.56 20.30
CA ILE A 42 -7.19 13.42 20.95
C ILE A 42 -6.73 13.34 22.41
N HIS A 43 -5.42 13.39 22.65
CA HIS A 43 -4.85 13.35 23.99
C HIS A 43 -5.26 14.58 24.82
N ALA A 44 -5.28 15.78 24.22
CA ALA A 44 -5.74 16.98 24.89
C ALA A 44 -7.21 16.88 25.32
N TYR A 45 -8.12 16.41 24.47
CA TYR A 45 -9.53 16.22 24.83
C TYR A 45 -9.69 15.16 25.93
N SER A 46 -8.94 14.08 25.85
CA SER A 46 -8.89 13.06 26.90
C SER A 46 -8.44 13.65 28.24
N PHE A 47 -7.37 14.47 28.22
CA PHE A 47 -6.83 15.16 29.39
C PHE A 47 -7.83 16.16 30.00
N PHE A 48 -8.52 16.95 29.17
CA PHE A 48 -9.57 17.85 29.64
C PHE A 48 -10.82 17.09 30.12
N GLY A 49 -10.97 15.80 29.77
CA GLY A 49 -12.15 15.00 30.10
C GLY A 49 -13.40 15.42 29.32
N GLY A 50 -13.23 16.12 28.19
CA GLY A 50 -14.33 16.67 27.41
C GLY A 50 -13.85 17.42 26.16
N VAL A 51 -14.79 17.70 25.26
CA VAL A 51 -14.53 18.36 23.97
C VAL A 51 -14.99 19.81 23.98
N THR A 52 -14.19 20.69 23.36
CA THR A 52 -14.59 22.09 23.14
C THR A 52 -15.44 22.24 21.87
N ARG A 53 -16.45 23.13 21.92
CA ARG A 53 -17.27 23.46 20.74
C ARG A 53 -16.48 24.10 19.60
N ILE A 54 -15.44 24.86 19.96
CA ILE A 54 -14.61 25.59 19.02
C ILE A 54 -13.15 25.24 19.31
N LEU A 55 -12.47 24.77 18.28
CA LEU A 55 -11.03 24.56 18.25
C LEU A 55 -10.40 25.63 17.37
N VAL A 56 -9.41 26.33 17.90
CA VAL A 56 -8.73 27.39 17.14
C VAL A 56 -7.24 27.07 17.03
N PRO A 57 -6.82 26.46 15.92
CA PRO A 57 -5.41 26.20 15.69
C PRO A 57 -4.67 27.50 15.31
N ASP A 58 -3.43 27.62 15.80
CA ASP A 58 -2.50 28.71 15.44
C ASP A 58 -1.73 28.42 14.14
N ASN A 59 -1.77 27.16 13.66
CA ASN A 59 -0.97 26.71 12.53
C ASN A 59 -1.77 26.64 11.22
N LEU A 60 -1.58 27.65 10.36
CA LEU A 60 -2.24 27.76 9.06
C LEU A 60 -1.74 26.78 7.97
N LYS A 61 -0.79 25.87 8.26
CA LYS A 61 -0.25 24.93 7.25
C LYS A 61 -0.44 23.43 7.54
N THR A 62 -0.48 23.00 8.80
CA THR A 62 -0.54 21.55 9.14
C THR A 62 -1.96 20.99 9.22
N GLY A 63 -2.94 21.80 9.63
CA GLY A 63 -4.37 21.46 9.64
C GLY A 63 -5.21 22.15 8.56
N VAL A 64 -4.63 23.18 7.92
CA VAL A 64 -5.32 24.07 6.99
C VAL A 64 -4.59 24.03 5.65
N ILE A 65 -5.25 23.51 4.61
CA ILE A 65 -4.72 23.46 3.24
C ILE A 65 -4.87 24.84 2.58
N LYS A 66 -5.99 25.52 2.82
CA LYS A 66 -6.26 26.86 2.31
C LYS A 66 -7.16 27.60 3.30
N ASN A 67 -6.75 28.77 3.75
CA ASN A 67 -7.59 29.64 4.58
C ASN A 67 -7.60 31.03 3.95
N THR A 68 -8.68 31.32 3.24
CA THR A 68 -8.98 32.63 2.64
C THR A 68 -10.23 33.21 3.30
N ARG A 69 -10.50 34.51 3.11
CA ARG A 69 -11.69 35.16 3.66
C ARG A 69 -13.02 34.50 3.24
N ALA A 70 -13.02 33.75 2.14
CA ALA A 70 -14.21 33.13 1.55
C ALA A 70 -14.24 31.60 1.66
N GLU A 71 -13.10 30.95 1.92
CA GLU A 71 -12.98 29.49 1.83
C GLU A 71 -11.96 28.97 2.85
N LEU A 72 -12.40 28.03 3.69
CA LEU A 72 -11.57 27.26 4.60
C LEU A 72 -11.53 25.81 4.12
N VAL A 73 -10.40 25.40 3.54
CA VAL A 73 -10.11 24.01 3.18
C VAL A 73 -9.22 23.43 4.26
N LEU A 74 -9.78 22.54 5.07
CA LEU A 74 -9.06 21.79 6.08
C LEU A 74 -8.43 20.55 5.47
N ASN A 75 -7.38 20.04 6.11
CA ASN A 75 -6.92 18.69 5.84
C ASN A 75 -8.07 17.71 6.13
N ARG A 76 -8.32 16.77 5.22
CA ARG A 76 -9.41 15.79 5.35
C ARG A 76 -9.39 15.04 6.68
N SER A 77 -8.22 14.58 7.12
CA SER A 77 -8.06 13.90 8.41
C SER A 77 -8.41 14.80 9.60
N TYR A 78 -8.12 16.11 9.49
CA TYR A 78 -8.42 17.08 10.55
C TYR A 78 -9.90 17.45 10.58
N HIS A 79 -10.55 17.47 9.42
CA HIS A 79 -11.99 17.63 9.31
C HIS A 79 -12.75 16.42 9.87
N GLU A 80 -12.33 15.20 9.52
CA GLU A 80 -12.93 13.96 10.06
C GLU A 80 -12.78 13.87 11.58
N MET A 81 -11.63 14.28 12.13
CA MET A 81 -11.45 14.42 13.59
C MET A 81 -12.45 15.43 14.19
N ALA A 82 -12.63 16.57 13.54
CA ALA A 82 -13.56 17.59 14.02
C ALA A 82 -15.01 17.14 14.00
N GLU A 83 -15.43 16.40 12.97
CA GLU A 83 -16.76 15.78 12.90
C GLU A 83 -16.94 14.73 14.01
N HIS A 84 -15.96 13.86 14.23
CA HIS A 84 -16.02 12.81 15.27
C HIS A 84 -16.23 13.39 16.67
N TYR A 85 -15.55 14.48 16.99
CA TYR A 85 -15.67 15.16 18.27
C TYR A 85 -16.78 16.23 18.30
N GLY A 86 -17.43 16.52 17.16
CA GLY A 86 -18.46 17.57 17.06
C GLY A 86 -17.92 18.99 17.31
N THR A 87 -16.64 19.24 17.02
CA THR A 87 -15.99 20.53 17.24
C THR A 87 -15.87 21.33 15.95
N ALA A 88 -16.02 22.65 16.03
CA ALA A 88 -15.81 23.55 14.90
C ALA A 88 -14.36 24.05 14.89
N ILE A 89 -13.63 23.77 13.82
CA ILE A 89 -12.29 24.33 13.60
C ILE A 89 -12.42 25.74 13.03
N ILE A 90 -12.02 26.74 13.81
CA ILE A 90 -12.00 28.14 13.41
C ILE A 90 -10.57 28.66 13.55
N PRO A 91 -9.75 28.63 12.48
CA PRO A 91 -8.38 29.11 12.55
C PRO A 91 -8.32 30.59 12.92
N ALA A 92 -7.27 30.99 13.65
CA ALA A 92 -7.03 32.39 13.94
C ALA A 92 -6.82 33.18 12.64
N ARG A 93 -7.31 34.43 12.59
CA ARG A 93 -7.15 35.28 11.40
C ARG A 93 -5.68 35.66 11.23
N PRO A 94 -5.08 35.45 10.04
CA PRO A 94 -3.76 35.97 9.76
C PRO A 94 -3.73 37.50 9.97
N VAL A 95 -2.72 38.00 10.68
CA VAL A 95 -2.40 39.44 10.79
C VAL A 95 -3.27 40.26 11.78
N LYS A 96 -4.05 39.63 12.69
CA LYS A 96 -4.65 40.33 13.85
C LYS A 96 -4.39 39.59 15.17
N PRO A 97 -3.29 39.93 15.90
CA PRO A 97 -2.88 39.32 17.17
C PRO A 97 -3.85 39.52 18.37
N LYS A 98 -5.02 40.11 18.15
CA LYS A 98 -5.94 40.54 19.22
C LYS A 98 -7.11 39.59 19.45
N ASP A 99 -7.24 38.54 18.64
CA ASP A 99 -8.39 37.63 18.75
C ASP A 99 -8.26 36.70 19.97
N LYS A 100 -7.04 36.49 20.53
CA LYS A 100 -6.78 35.53 21.65
C LYS A 100 -5.63 35.90 22.61
N PRO A 101 -5.54 37.13 23.15
CA PRO A 101 -4.38 37.56 23.93
C PRO A 101 -4.12 36.73 25.19
N ASN A 102 -5.16 36.29 25.90
CA ASN A 102 -5.01 35.53 27.14
C ASN A 102 -4.55 34.09 26.91
N ALA A 103 -5.06 33.44 25.85
CA ALA A 103 -4.68 32.08 25.49
C ALA A 103 -3.24 32.06 24.92
N GLU A 104 -2.91 32.96 24.00
CA GLU A 104 -1.54 33.08 23.46
C GLU A 104 -0.51 33.39 24.55
N GLY A 105 -0.85 34.30 25.47
CA GLY A 105 -0.01 34.61 26.62
C GLY A 105 0.22 33.39 27.51
N THR A 106 -0.84 32.62 27.77
CA THR A 106 -0.74 31.41 28.59
C THR A 106 0.05 30.30 27.90
N VAL A 107 -0.12 30.10 26.59
CA VAL A 107 0.66 29.16 25.78
C VAL A 107 2.15 29.48 25.89
N LYS A 108 2.54 30.74 25.67
CA LYS A 108 3.96 31.17 25.77
C LYS A 108 4.53 30.98 27.18
N VAL A 109 3.74 31.28 28.21
CA VAL A 109 4.17 31.10 29.61
C VAL A 109 4.34 29.62 29.93
N LEU A 110 3.41 28.77 29.50
CA LEU A 110 3.45 27.33 29.71
C LEU A 110 4.64 26.70 28.97
N GLU A 111 4.84 27.06 27.71
CA GLU A 111 5.99 26.62 26.91
C GLU A 111 7.31 27.02 27.60
N THR A 112 7.44 28.29 28.00
CA THR A 112 8.64 28.77 28.71
C THR A 112 8.85 28.06 30.04
N TRP A 113 7.78 27.80 30.79
CA TRP A 113 7.82 27.09 32.07
C TRP A 113 8.34 25.66 31.90
N ILE A 114 7.80 24.92 30.93
CA ILE A 114 8.21 23.55 30.62
C ILE A 114 9.66 23.55 30.14
N LEU A 115 10.01 24.36 29.15
CA LEU A 115 11.37 24.41 28.60
C LEU A 115 12.39 24.81 29.68
N ALA A 116 12.09 25.81 30.51
CA ALA A 116 12.99 26.24 31.57
C ALA A 116 13.19 25.16 32.65
N ALA A 117 12.16 24.39 32.98
CA ALA A 117 12.26 23.29 33.95
C ALA A 117 13.07 22.10 33.40
N LEU A 118 13.01 21.87 32.08
CA LEU A 118 13.61 20.69 31.45
C LEU A 118 14.98 20.96 30.80
N ARG A 119 15.42 22.23 30.67
CA ARG A 119 16.66 22.63 29.96
C ARG A 119 17.96 21.95 30.40
N ASN A 120 18.03 21.49 31.64
CA ASN A 120 19.23 20.86 32.22
C ASN A 120 19.07 19.33 32.38
N ARG A 121 18.02 18.74 31.82
CA ARG A 121 17.74 17.29 31.88
C ARG A 121 17.93 16.69 30.50
N LYS A 122 18.49 15.48 30.46
CA LYS A 122 18.57 14.66 29.24
C LYS A 122 17.53 13.55 29.33
N PHE A 123 16.84 13.31 28.22
CA PHE A 123 15.83 12.26 28.09
C PHE A 123 16.23 11.32 26.96
N PHE A 124 15.98 10.03 27.17
CA PHE A 124 16.36 8.98 26.22
C PHE A 124 15.16 8.46 25.43
N THR A 125 13.94 8.65 25.93
CA THR A 125 12.69 8.32 25.22
C THR A 125 11.70 9.48 25.27
N PHE A 126 10.75 9.50 24.32
CA PHE A 126 9.63 10.45 24.35
C PHE A 126 8.70 10.22 25.53
N GLU A 127 8.56 8.97 25.98
CA GLU A 127 7.76 8.62 27.16
C GLU A 127 8.34 9.27 28.44
N GLU A 128 9.65 9.17 28.64
CA GLU A 128 10.33 9.84 29.78
C GLU A 128 10.17 11.36 29.72
N LEU A 129 10.32 11.95 28.53
CA LEU A 129 10.12 13.38 28.32
C LEU A 129 8.68 13.79 28.64
N ASN A 130 7.69 13.06 28.12
CA ASN A 130 6.27 13.37 28.33
C ASN A 130 5.85 13.20 29.79
N LYS A 131 6.42 12.23 30.51
CA LYS A 131 6.22 12.09 31.95
C LYS A 131 6.73 13.33 32.71
N ALA A 132 7.94 13.79 32.40
CA ALA A 132 8.49 15.00 33.03
C ALA A 132 7.72 16.28 32.66
N ILE A 133 7.18 16.35 31.43
CA ILE A 133 6.28 17.43 31.01
C ILE A 133 4.99 17.40 31.83
N HIS A 134 4.37 16.22 32.00
CA HIS A 134 3.12 16.07 32.77
C HIS A 134 3.29 16.50 34.23
N GLU A 135 4.38 16.11 34.89
CA GLU A 135 4.69 16.55 36.26
C GLU A 135 4.73 18.10 36.35
N LYS A 136 5.40 18.75 35.38
CA LYS A 136 5.51 20.22 35.35
C LYS A 136 4.23 20.91 34.93
N LEU A 137 3.40 20.26 34.12
CA LEU A 137 2.09 20.73 33.72
C LEU A 137 1.12 20.72 34.91
N GLU A 138 1.12 19.67 35.72
CA GLU A 138 0.33 19.61 36.95
C GLU A 138 0.72 20.72 37.93
N GLU A 139 2.03 20.92 38.16
CA GLU A 139 2.52 22.03 38.97
C GLU A 139 2.05 23.39 38.42
N PHE A 140 2.12 23.59 37.11
CA PHE A 140 1.68 24.83 36.46
C PHE A 140 0.19 25.09 36.64
N ASN A 141 -0.64 24.06 36.46
CA ASN A 141 -2.09 24.15 36.56
C ASN A 141 -2.56 24.32 38.02
N ALA A 142 -1.87 23.70 38.98
CA ALA A 142 -2.16 23.83 40.41
C ALA A 142 -1.67 25.16 41.01
N LYS A 143 -0.70 25.83 40.37
CA LYS A 143 -0.13 27.09 40.88
C LYS A 143 -1.19 28.20 41.00
N PRO A 144 -1.28 28.89 42.16
CA PRO A 144 -2.21 29.99 42.34
C PRO A 144 -1.99 31.13 41.33
N PHE A 145 -3.08 31.78 40.94
CA PHE A 145 -2.99 33.00 40.13
C PHE A 145 -2.36 34.15 40.92
N GLN A 146 -1.67 35.06 40.21
CA GLN A 146 -1.08 36.26 40.85
C GLN A 146 -2.13 37.32 41.20
N LYS A 147 -3.22 37.42 40.41
CA LYS A 147 -4.23 38.49 40.49
C LYS A 147 -5.67 37.99 40.72
N LYS A 148 -5.91 36.68 40.68
CA LYS A 148 -7.22 36.03 40.90
C LYS A 148 -7.09 35.06 42.07
N LYS A 149 -8.19 34.74 42.75
CA LYS A 149 -8.22 33.65 43.74
C LYS A 149 -8.19 32.29 43.02
N GLY A 150 -7.66 31.27 43.69
CA GLY A 150 -7.56 29.92 43.15
C GLY A 150 -6.39 29.71 42.17
N SER A 151 -6.47 28.63 41.40
CA SER A 151 -5.51 28.20 40.39
C SER A 151 -6.22 27.91 39.07
N ARG A 152 -5.46 27.59 38.01
CA ARG A 152 -6.05 27.17 36.72
C ARG A 152 -6.89 25.91 36.89
N LEU A 153 -6.41 24.98 37.72
CA LEU A 153 -7.14 23.77 38.06
C LEU A 153 -8.46 24.06 38.79
N SER A 154 -8.46 24.93 39.80
CA SER A 154 -9.71 25.24 40.51
C SER A 154 -10.70 25.98 39.60
N ALA A 155 -10.21 26.94 38.80
CA ALA A 155 -11.04 27.64 37.82
C ALA A 155 -11.62 26.69 36.76
N PHE A 156 -10.85 25.69 36.31
CA PHE A 156 -11.34 24.67 35.39
C PHE A 156 -12.48 23.86 36.01
N LEU A 157 -12.27 23.34 37.22
CA LEU A 157 -13.26 22.50 37.91
C LEU A 157 -14.54 23.27 38.26
N GLU A 158 -14.44 24.55 38.61
CA GLU A 158 -15.57 25.36 39.06
C GLU A 158 -16.30 26.07 37.91
N GLU A 159 -15.60 26.51 36.87
CA GLU A 159 -16.15 27.45 35.87
C GLU A 159 -16.28 26.85 34.46
N GLU A 160 -15.47 25.86 34.07
CA GLU A 160 -15.35 25.46 32.65
C GLU A 160 -15.66 23.97 32.37
N LYS A 161 -15.34 23.06 33.30
CA LYS A 161 -15.47 21.61 33.09
C LYS A 161 -16.89 21.19 32.70
N ASP A 162 -17.91 21.73 33.36
CA ASP A 162 -19.32 21.37 33.12
C ASP A 162 -19.86 21.88 31.77
N PHE A 163 -19.15 22.80 31.11
CA PHE A 163 -19.50 23.32 29.79
C PHE A 163 -18.84 22.57 28.63
N LEU A 164 -17.94 21.63 28.91
CA LEU A 164 -17.36 20.77 27.90
C LEU A 164 -18.41 19.77 27.38
N MET A 165 -18.33 19.46 26.10
CA MET A 165 -19.14 18.38 25.52
C MET A 165 -18.57 17.04 25.98
N PRO A 166 -19.41 16.00 26.16
CA PRO A 166 -18.93 14.69 26.55
C PRO A 166 -18.00 14.10 25.50
N LEU A 167 -17.02 13.31 25.94
CA LEU A 167 -16.19 12.53 25.03
C LEU A 167 -17.03 11.45 24.32
N PRO A 168 -16.79 11.20 23.01
CA PRO A 168 -17.35 10.05 22.33
C PRO A 168 -16.97 8.73 23.01
N ALA A 169 -17.79 7.70 22.84
CA ALA A 169 -17.55 6.39 23.45
C ALA A 169 -16.23 5.72 23.02
N SER A 170 -15.76 6.04 21.82
CA SER A 170 -14.46 5.60 21.30
C SER A 170 -13.64 6.79 20.82
N PRO A 171 -12.31 6.79 21.05
CA PRO A 171 -11.43 7.83 20.51
C PRO A 171 -11.45 7.80 18.97
N TYR A 172 -11.15 8.94 18.37
CA TYR A 172 -10.96 9.03 16.92
C TYR A 172 -9.77 8.16 16.48
N GLU A 173 -9.98 7.27 15.52
CA GLU A 173 -8.89 6.48 14.94
C GLU A 173 -8.14 7.34 13.92
N THR A 174 -6.85 7.58 14.15
CA THR A 174 -6.05 8.44 13.29
C THR A 174 -5.88 7.82 11.92
N ALA A 175 -6.40 8.51 10.91
CA ALA A 175 -6.37 8.05 9.53
C ALA A 175 -5.54 9.01 8.66
N VAL A 176 -4.59 8.47 7.91
CA VAL A 176 -3.77 9.20 6.94
C VAL A 176 -4.37 9.02 5.56
N TRP A 177 -4.75 10.13 4.94
CA TRP A 177 -5.18 10.13 3.55
C TRP A 177 -3.99 10.34 2.62
N SER A 178 -3.89 9.49 1.59
CA SER A 178 -2.91 9.63 0.51
C SER A 178 -3.56 9.30 -0.82
N THR A 179 -2.94 9.70 -1.93
CA THR A 179 -3.43 9.35 -3.27
C THR A 179 -2.40 8.51 -4.00
N ALA A 180 -2.84 7.45 -4.67
CA ALA A 180 -1.96 6.62 -5.49
C ALA A 180 -2.62 6.28 -6.83
N THR A 181 -1.81 5.97 -7.82
CA THR A 181 -2.28 5.41 -9.09
C THR A 181 -2.05 3.91 -9.09
N ILE A 182 -3.09 3.15 -9.39
CA ILE A 182 -3.03 1.68 -9.41
C ILE A 182 -2.13 1.22 -10.55
N GLN A 183 -1.12 0.43 -10.20
CA GLN A 183 -0.12 -0.07 -11.14
C GLN A 183 -0.68 -1.22 -12.00
N PRO A 184 -0.04 -1.55 -13.14
CA PRO A 184 -0.50 -2.63 -14.03
C PRO A 184 -0.58 -4.02 -13.38
N ASP A 185 0.15 -4.23 -12.29
CA ASP A 185 0.12 -5.42 -11.44
C ASP A 185 -1.03 -5.40 -10.41
N TYR A 186 -1.98 -4.45 -10.52
CA TYR A 186 -3.12 -4.24 -9.62
C TYR A 186 -2.72 -4.10 -8.14
N LEU A 187 -1.52 -3.54 -7.91
CA LEU A 187 -1.00 -3.27 -6.57
C LEU A 187 -0.92 -1.76 -6.28
N ILE A 188 -1.06 -1.42 -5.00
CA ILE A 188 -0.72 -0.13 -4.42
C ILE A 188 0.36 -0.32 -3.35
N LYS A 189 1.28 0.64 -3.22
CA LYS A 189 2.36 0.62 -2.22
C LYS A 189 2.03 1.56 -1.07
N ILE A 190 2.08 1.05 0.15
CA ILE A 190 1.89 1.84 1.39
C ILE A 190 3.00 1.43 2.35
N GLY A 191 3.88 2.39 2.68
CA GLY A 191 5.13 2.10 3.39
C GLY A 191 5.98 1.12 2.59
N ASP A 192 6.44 0.04 3.24
CA ASP A 192 7.21 -1.03 2.61
C ASP A 192 6.37 -2.22 2.14
N CYS A 193 5.05 -2.16 2.31
CA CYS A 193 4.12 -3.20 1.90
C CYS A 193 3.42 -2.86 0.59
N LYS A 194 3.06 -3.90 -0.17
CA LYS A 194 2.19 -3.80 -1.36
C LYS A 194 0.87 -4.50 -1.10
N TYR A 195 -0.23 -3.87 -1.49
CA TYR A 195 -1.59 -4.38 -1.30
C TYR A 195 -2.30 -4.46 -2.65
N SER A 196 -3.02 -5.54 -2.88
CA SER A 196 -3.84 -5.70 -4.08
C SER A 196 -5.10 -4.85 -4.05
N VAL A 197 -5.57 -4.45 -5.23
CA VAL A 197 -6.84 -3.76 -5.43
C VAL A 197 -7.54 -4.37 -6.64
N PRO A 198 -8.88 -4.27 -6.78
CA PRO A 198 -9.58 -4.87 -7.90
C PRO A 198 -9.01 -4.42 -9.25
N TYR A 199 -8.70 -5.40 -10.11
CA TYR A 199 -8.02 -5.17 -11.39
C TYR A 199 -8.78 -4.24 -12.35
N GLU A 200 -10.08 -4.06 -12.16
CA GLU A 200 -10.93 -3.14 -12.94
C GLU A 200 -10.47 -1.68 -12.82
N PHE A 201 -9.75 -1.33 -11.75
CA PHE A 201 -9.28 0.01 -11.47
C PHE A 201 -7.81 0.25 -11.88
N ILE A 202 -7.18 -0.65 -12.64
CA ILE A 202 -5.81 -0.46 -13.15
C ILE A 202 -5.68 0.89 -13.88
N GLY A 203 -4.64 1.65 -13.54
CA GLY A 203 -4.36 2.97 -14.12
C GLY A 203 -5.25 4.11 -13.59
N LYS A 204 -6.22 3.83 -12.71
CA LYS A 204 -7.04 4.86 -12.06
C LYS A 204 -6.31 5.43 -10.84
N LYS A 205 -6.59 6.70 -10.54
CA LYS A 205 -6.17 7.37 -9.31
C LYS A 205 -7.18 7.05 -8.20
N VAL A 206 -6.68 6.64 -7.06
CA VAL A 206 -7.47 6.25 -5.88
C VAL A 206 -7.00 7.01 -4.65
N ASP A 207 -7.93 7.20 -3.71
CA ASP A 207 -7.64 7.72 -2.39
C ASP A 207 -7.45 6.55 -1.42
N ILE A 208 -6.44 6.63 -0.57
CA ILE A 208 -6.08 5.61 0.39
C ILE A 208 -6.21 6.20 1.77
N ARG A 209 -7.03 5.58 2.61
CA ARG A 209 -7.14 5.86 4.05
C ARG A 209 -6.34 4.79 4.80
N ALA A 210 -5.24 5.18 5.43
CA ALA A 210 -4.42 4.28 6.23
C ALA A 210 -4.56 4.64 7.71
N THR A 211 -5.14 3.75 8.50
CA THR A 211 -5.12 3.82 9.96
C THR A 211 -3.96 3.01 10.52
N GLU A 212 -3.80 2.93 11.84
CA GLU A 212 -2.77 2.08 12.46
C GLU A 212 -2.93 0.60 12.08
N ASN A 213 -4.18 0.13 12.02
CA ASN A 213 -4.49 -1.29 11.86
C ASN A 213 -5.08 -1.64 10.50
N SER A 214 -5.56 -0.66 9.73
CA SER A 214 -6.28 -0.91 8.50
C SER A 214 -5.86 0.01 7.36
N ILE A 215 -6.07 -0.48 6.14
CA ILE A 215 -5.90 0.25 4.90
C ILE A 215 -7.17 0.11 4.11
N GLU A 216 -7.76 1.22 3.72
CA GLU A 216 -8.93 1.27 2.88
C GLU A 216 -8.65 2.07 1.63
N VAL A 217 -9.14 1.58 0.50
CA VAL A 217 -8.92 2.20 -0.81
C VAL A 217 -10.25 2.64 -1.36
N PHE A 218 -10.31 3.89 -1.81
CA PHE A 218 -11.51 4.53 -2.32
C PHE A 218 -11.32 5.01 -3.75
N TYR A 219 -12.33 4.81 -4.58
CA TYR A 219 -12.44 5.38 -5.91
C TYR A 219 -13.74 6.19 -6.00
N HIS A 220 -13.63 7.50 -6.24
CA HIS A 220 -14.78 8.43 -6.23
C HIS A 220 -15.67 8.26 -4.98
N SER A 221 -15.06 8.24 -3.79
CA SER A 221 -15.72 8.06 -2.49
C SER A 221 -16.34 6.67 -2.23
N ASN A 222 -16.28 5.73 -3.17
CA ASN A 222 -16.69 4.34 -2.94
C ASN A 222 -15.50 3.49 -2.50
N ARG A 223 -15.64 2.74 -1.40
CA ARG A 223 -14.59 1.83 -0.92
C ARG A 223 -14.50 0.62 -1.85
N ILE A 224 -13.35 0.45 -2.50
CA ILE A 224 -13.09 -0.64 -3.45
C ILE A 224 -12.26 -1.79 -2.85
N ALA A 225 -11.51 -1.53 -1.77
CA ALA A 225 -10.72 -2.54 -1.09
C ALA A 225 -10.51 -2.17 0.39
N SER A 226 -10.33 -3.18 1.23
CA SER A 226 -9.94 -3.04 2.63
C SER A 226 -8.94 -4.13 3.00
N HIS A 227 -7.90 -3.77 3.74
CA HIS A 227 -6.81 -4.65 4.16
C HIS A 227 -6.43 -4.39 5.62
N VAL A 228 -5.93 -5.42 6.29
CA VAL A 228 -5.23 -5.25 7.57
C VAL A 228 -3.84 -4.68 7.28
N ARG A 229 -3.48 -3.60 7.95
CA ARG A 229 -2.18 -2.94 7.79
C ARG A 229 -1.08 -3.82 8.39
N ARG A 230 0.01 -3.98 7.64
CA ARG A 230 1.24 -4.61 8.11
C ARG A 230 2.40 -3.62 8.08
N SER A 231 3.30 -3.73 9.05
CA SER A 231 4.50 -2.89 9.13
C SER A 231 5.51 -3.25 8.04
N TYR A 232 5.66 -4.55 7.74
CA TYR A 232 6.57 -5.05 6.72
C TYR A 232 6.04 -6.34 6.09
N SER A 233 6.18 -6.46 4.76
CA SER A 233 5.87 -7.67 4.01
C SER A 233 6.74 -7.69 2.75
N PRO A 234 7.61 -8.71 2.58
CA PRO A 234 8.43 -8.82 1.37
C PRO A 234 7.58 -9.17 0.14
N GLU A 235 6.51 -9.92 0.33
CA GLU A 235 5.56 -10.29 -0.72
C GLU A 235 4.32 -9.37 -0.69
N PRO A 236 3.70 -9.11 -1.86
CA PRO A 236 2.44 -8.36 -1.91
C PRO A 236 1.30 -9.14 -1.25
N ILE A 237 0.40 -8.40 -0.60
CA ILE A 237 -0.78 -8.94 0.06
C ILE A 237 -1.91 -8.99 -0.96
N TYR A 238 -2.21 -10.21 -1.42
CA TYR A 238 -3.22 -10.47 -2.42
C TYR A 238 -4.55 -10.91 -1.81
N VAL A 239 -5.63 -10.31 -2.31
CA VAL A 239 -6.99 -10.81 -2.12
C VAL A 239 -7.41 -11.47 -3.43
N PRO A 240 -7.83 -12.75 -3.44
CA PRO A 240 -8.16 -13.47 -4.67
C PRO A 240 -9.22 -12.77 -5.54
N GLU A 241 -10.17 -12.09 -4.90
CA GLU A 241 -11.25 -11.32 -5.56
C GLU A 241 -10.71 -10.14 -6.38
N HIS A 242 -9.54 -9.61 -6.03
CA HIS A 242 -8.92 -8.50 -6.76
C HIS A 242 -8.27 -8.94 -8.08
N MET A 243 -8.00 -10.23 -8.24
CA MET A 243 -7.30 -10.75 -9.42
C MET A 243 -8.26 -10.98 -10.59
N PRO A 244 -7.82 -10.73 -11.84
CA PRO A 244 -8.58 -11.13 -13.02
C PRO A 244 -8.81 -12.65 -13.04
N GLU A 245 -9.98 -13.10 -13.51
CA GLU A 245 -10.30 -14.54 -13.57
C GLU A 245 -9.24 -15.37 -14.29
N ASN A 246 -8.67 -14.84 -15.38
CA ASN A 246 -7.61 -15.50 -16.14
C ASN A 246 -6.33 -15.69 -15.31
N HIS A 247 -6.04 -14.76 -14.39
CA HIS A 247 -4.87 -14.86 -13.51
C HIS A 247 -5.15 -15.81 -12.34
N ARG A 248 -6.38 -15.79 -11.79
CA ARG A 248 -6.83 -16.76 -10.77
C ARG A 248 -6.72 -18.19 -11.26
N LYS A 249 -7.27 -18.48 -12.46
CA LYS A 249 -7.17 -19.79 -13.11
C LYS A 249 -5.71 -20.21 -13.34
N PHE A 250 -4.83 -19.26 -13.64
CA PHE A 250 -3.41 -19.55 -13.82
C PHE A 250 -2.72 -19.99 -12.52
N LEU A 251 -3.10 -19.40 -11.38
CA LEU A 251 -2.58 -19.77 -10.06
C LEU A 251 -3.13 -21.11 -9.54
N GLU A 252 -4.33 -21.50 -9.97
CA GLU A 252 -4.94 -22.79 -9.63
C GLU A 252 -4.29 -23.97 -10.38
N TYR A 253 -3.66 -23.72 -11.54
CA TYR A 253 -3.00 -24.80 -12.27
C TYR A 253 -1.78 -25.32 -11.51
N ASN A 254 -1.79 -26.63 -11.26
CA ASN A 254 -0.62 -27.40 -10.84
C ASN A 254 -0.17 -28.34 -11.97
N THR A 255 1.01 -28.93 -11.81
CA THR A 255 1.62 -29.85 -12.79
C THR A 255 0.67 -31.01 -13.12
N ASP A 256 0.01 -31.56 -12.10
CA ASP A 256 -0.95 -32.67 -12.26
C ASP A 256 -2.18 -32.27 -13.07
N SER A 257 -2.72 -31.06 -12.88
CA SER A 257 -3.86 -30.53 -13.63
C SER A 257 -3.55 -30.44 -15.13
N PHE A 258 -2.34 -30.01 -15.50
CA PHE A 258 -1.93 -29.98 -16.90
C PHE A 258 -1.74 -31.40 -17.47
N LEU A 259 -1.20 -32.33 -16.69
CA LEU A 259 -1.02 -33.72 -17.11
C LEU A 259 -2.36 -34.43 -17.31
N ASP A 260 -3.31 -34.25 -16.40
CA ASP A 260 -4.64 -34.85 -16.49
C ASP A 260 -5.46 -34.24 -17.63
N TRP A 261 -5.37 -32.93 -17.82
CA TRP A 261 -5.91 -32.28 -19.01
C TRP A 261 -5.29 -32.85 -20.30
N GLY A 262 -3.96 -32.98 -20.35
CA GLY A 262 -3.25 -33.57 -21.49
C GLY A 262 -3.73 -34.99 -21.81
N LYS A 263 -3.91 -35.84 -20.79
CA LYS A 263 -4.48 -37.19 -20.94
C LYS A 263 -5.90 -37.16 -21.50
N SER A 264 -6.74 -36.22 -21.06
CA SER A 264 -8.13 -36.11 -21.52
C SER A 264 -8.25 -35.71 -23.00
N VAL A 265 -7.27 -34.96 -23.52
CA VAL A 265 -7.23 -34.54 -24.93
C VAL A 265 -6.65 -35.64 -25.83
N GLY A 266 -5.51 -36.22 -25.43
CA GLY A 266 -4.89 -37.32 -26.18
C GLY A 266 -3.42 -37.56 -25.86
N HIS A 267 -2.90 -38.68 -26.38
CA HIS A 267 -1.55 -39.17 -26.05
C HIS A 267 -0.44 -38.23 -26.54
N SER A 268 -0.59 -37.64 -27.73
CA SER A 268 0.40 -36.74 -28.31
C SER A 268 0.38 -35.39 -27.61
N THR A 269 -0.79 -34.90 -27.23
CA THR A 269 -0.93 -33.68 -26.41
C THR A 269 -0.25 -33.87 -25.04
N LEU A 270 -0.41 -35.03 -24.40
CA LEU A 270 0.27 -35.34 -23.15
C LEU A 270 1.81 -35.30 -23.26
N ILE A 271 2.38 -35.83 -24.35
CA ILE A 271 3.83 -35.79 -24.58
C ILE A 271 4.32 -34.35 -24.71
N VAL A 272 3.58 -33.51 -25.44
CA VAL A 272 3.90 -32.07 -25.59
C VAL A 272 3.81 -31.33 -24.26
N VAL A 273 2.78 -31.60 -23.46
CA VAL A 273 2.60 -31.01 -22.12
C VAL A 273 3.75 -31.42 -21.19
N LYS A 274 4.11 -32.70 -21.15
CA LYS A 274 5.27 -33.19 -20.40
C LYS A 274 6.56 -32.51 -20.84
N HIS A 275 6.76 -32.38 -22.15
CA HIS A 275 7.91 -31.66 -22.69
C HIS A 275 7.95 -30.22 -22.18
N PHE A 276 6.85 -29.46 -22.23
CA PHE A 276 6.84 -28.07 -21.72
C PHE A 276 7.07 -27.96 -20.21
N LEU A 277 6.58 -28.92 -19.42
CA LEU A 277 6.76 -28.91 -17.96
C LEU A 277 8.20 -29.27 -17.56
N TYR A 278 8.82 -30.26 -18.22
CA TYR A 278 10.13 -30.79 -17.84
C TYR A 278 11.31 -30.26 -18.67
N MET A 279 11.07 -29.43 -19.69
CA MET A 279 12.14 -28.79 -20.47
C MET A 279 12.96 -27.79 -19.63
N HIS A 280 12.37 -27.23 -18.58
CA HIS A 280 12.97 -26.21 -17.73
C HIS A 280 13.30 -26.76 -16.34
N LYS A 281 14.29 -26.16 -15.65
CA LYS A 281 14.68 -26.55 -14.28
C LYS A 281 13.55 -26.38 -13.25
N VAL A 282 12.60 -25.49 -13.53
CA VAL A 282 11.45 -25.22 -12.66
C VAL A 282 10.18 -25.37 -13.48
N GLU A 283 9.29 -26.26 -13.05
CA GLU A 283 8.07 -26.64 -13.80
C GLU A 283 7.15 -25.45 -14.12
N GLN A 284 7.11 -24.46 -13.23
CA GLN A 284 6.33 -23.22 -13.39
C GLN A 284 6.72 -22.41 -14.64
N GLN A 285 7.96 -22.57 -15.16
CA GLN A 285 8.38 -21.95 -16.41
C GLN A 285 7.63 -22.52 -17.63
N GLY A 286 7.15 -23.76 -17.52
CA GLY A 286 6.33 -24.44 -18.54
C GLY A 286 4.85 -24.05 -18.50
N TYR A 287 4.33 -23.53 -17.39
CA TYR A 287 2.89 -23.33 -17.18
C TYR A 287 2.27 -22.37 -18.18
N LYS A 288 2.98 -21.28 -18.53
CA LYS A 288 2.52 -20.34 -19.56
C LYS A 288 2.37 -21.02 -20.92
N SER A 289 3.25 -21.97 -21.23
CA SER A 289 3.20 -22.73 -22.47
C SER A 289 2.03 -23.71 -22.48
N CYS A 290 1.82 -24.43 -21.37
CA CYS A 290 0.69 -25.34 -21.21
C CYS A 290 -0.66 -24.61 -21.24
N ALA A 291 -0.80 -23.48 -20.53
CA ALA A 291 -2.01 -22.66 -20.55
C ALA A 291 -2.30 -22.08 -21.95
N SER A 292 -1.27 -21.76 -22.73
CA SER A 292 -1.44 -21.32 -24.11
C SER A 292 -1.89 -22.46 -25.03
N LEU A 293 -1.46 -23.70 -24.75
CA LEU A 293 -1.92 -24.90 -25.46
C LEU A 293 -3.40 -25.18 -25.18
N MET A 294 -3.84 -25.03 -23.92
CA MET A 294 -5.27 -25.11 -23.56
C MET A 294 -6.11 -24.09 -24.32
N LYS A 295 -5.67 -22.82 -24.40
CA LYS A 295 -6.34 -21.79 -25.21
C LYS A 295 -6.43 -22.13 -26.70
N LEU A 296 -5.45 -22.86 -27.24
CA LEU A 296 -5.52 -23.36 -28.63
C LEU A 296 -6.55 -24.48 -28.77
N ALA A 297 -6.69 -25.35 -27.77
CA ALA A 297 -7.74 -26.36 -27.71
C ALA A 297 -9.13 -25.73 -27.69
N ASP A 298 -9.34 -24.69 -26.87
CA ASP A 298 -10.61 -23.98 -26.78
C ASP A 298 -10.98 -23.32 -28.12
N ARG A 299 -10.00 -22.81 -28.86
CA ARG A 299 -10.21 -22.11 -30.14
C ARG A 299 -10.46 -23.06 -31.31
N TYR A 300 -9.72 -24.17 -31.40
CA TYR A 300 -9.71 -25.04 -32.58
C TYR A 300 -10.37 -26.41 -32.34
N GLY A 301 -10.72 -26.73 -31.11
CA GLY A 301 -11.22 -28.05 -30.70
C GLY A 301 -10.09 -29.00 -30.29
N THR A 302 -10.38 -29.86 -29.32
CA THR A 302 -9.44 -30.85 -28.74
C THR A 302 -8.90 -31.84 -29.78
N GLN A 303 -9.76 -32.30 -30.69
CA GLN A 303 -9.38 -33.28 -31.72
C GLN A 303 -8.41 -32.71 -32.76
N ARG A 304 -8.58 -31.44 -33.14
CA ARG A 304 -7.66 -30.75 -34.05
C ARG A 304 -6.32 -30.46 -33.38
N LEU A 305 -6.35 -30.14 -32.09
CA LEU A 305 -5.13 -29.96 -31.30
C LEU A 305 -4.30 -31.26 -31.23
N GLU A 306 -4.93 -32.40 -30.93
CA GLU A 306 -4.25 -33.69 -30.87
C GLU A 306 -3.58 -34.03 -32.22
N ASN A 307 -4.28 -33.83 -33.34
CA ASN A 307 -3.71 -34.04 -34.67
C ASN A 307 -2.54 -33.09 -34.97
N ALA A 308 -2.61 -31.84 -34.51
CA ALA A 308 -1.51 -30.89 -34.63
C ALA A 308 -0.30 -31.31 -33.78
N CYS A 309 -0.53 -31.85 -32.58
CA CYS A 309 0.53 -32.40 -31.72
C CYS A 309 1.17 -33.65 -32.34
N ILE A 310 0.39 -34.59 -32.90
CA ILE A 310 0.90 -35.76 -33.65
C ILE A 310 1.82 -35.29 -34.77
N LYS A 311 1.37 -34.31 -35.56
CA LYS A 311 2.11 -33.80 -36.69
C LYS A 311 3.36 -33.04 -36.25
N ALA A 312 3.30 -32.24 -35.19
CA ALA A 312 4.46 -31.55 -34.63
C ALA A 312 5.54 -32.53 -34.15
N LEU A 313 5.14 -33.58 -33.45
CA LEU A 313 6.04 -34.64 -32.95
C LEU A 313 6.66 -35.45 -34.10
N SER A 314 5.98 -35.56 -35.25
CA SER A 314 6.55 -36.22 -36.44
C SER A 314 7.73 -35.46 -37.05
N TYR A 315 7.78 -34.14 -36.89
CA TYR A 315 8.85 -33.30 -37.46
C TYR A 315 9.97 -33.00 -36.47
N THR A 316 9.68 -32.95 -35.17
CA THR A 316 10.67 -32.56 -34.16
C THR A 316 10.32 -33.17 -32.81
N PRO A 317 11.29 -33.79 -32.10
CA PRO A 317 11.07 -34.34 -30.76
C PRO A 317 10.83 -33.27 -29.68
N SER A 318 11.19 -32.01 -29.96
CA SER A 318 11.03 -30.84 -29.09
C SER A 318 10.11 -29.78 -29.73
N PRO A 319 8.78 -30.02 -29.77
CA PRO A 319 7.84 -29.11 -30.43
C PRO A 319 7.70 -27.79 -29.66
N SER A 320 7.77 -26.66 -30.37
CA SER A 320 7.49 -25.33 -29.82
C SER A 320 6.01 -24.95 -29.99
N LEU A 321 5.51 -24.06 -29.13
CA LEU A 321 4.17 -23.49 -29.26
C LEU A 321 3.91 -22.81 -30.61
N LYS A 322 4.95 -22.17 -31.18
CA LYS A 322 4.85 -21.54 -32.51
C LYS A 322 4.60 -22.60 -33.59
N ASN A 323 5.26 -23.74 -33.50
CA ASN A 323 5.12 -24.83 -34.47
C ASN A 323 3.68 -25.36 -34.46
N ILE A 324 3.15 -25.67 -33.27
CA ILE A 324 1.78 -26.16 -33.10
C ILE A 324 0.75 -25.12 -33.56
N SER A 325 0.94 -23.84 -33.20
CA SER A 325 0.06 -22.77 -33.68
C SER A 325 0.09 -22.61 -35.20
N THR A 326 1.25 -22.83 -35.85
CA THR A 326 1.39 -22.71 -37.30
C THR A 326 0.70 -23.86 -38.02
N ILE A 327 0.83 -25.08 -37.49
CA ILE A 327 0.15 -26.27 -38.02
C ILE A 327 -1.37 -26.08 -37.98
N LEU A 328 -1.91 -25.59 -36.86
CA LEU A 328 -3.35 -25.33 -36.69
C LEU A 328 -3.87 -24.19 -37.57
N LYS A 329 -3.08 -23.12 -37.75
CA LYS A 329 -3.43 -21.99 -38.64
C LYS A 329 -3.46 -22.39 -40.10
N ASN A 330 -2.49 -23.19 -40.54
CA ASN A 330 -2.35 -23.61 -41.94
C ASN A 330 -3.23 -24.82 -42.29
N GLY A 331 -4.05 -25.33 -41.35
CA GLY A 331 -4.92 -26.48 -41.57
C GLY A 331 -4.16 -27.79 -41.83
N GLN A 332 -2.86 -27.82 -41.53
CA GLN A 332 -2.01 -28.99 -41.78
C GLN A 332 -2.39 -30.17 -40.87
N ASP A 333 -3.12 -29.90 -39.78
CA ASP A 333 -3.74 -30.88 -38.88
C ASP A 333 -4.86 -31.71 -39.54
N LYS A 334 -5.44 -31.24 -40.65
CA LYS A 334 -6.51 -31.93 -41.39
C LYS A 334 -6.00 -32.91 -42.44
N VAL A 335 -4.70 -32.89 -42.75
CA VAL A 335 -4.09 -33.79 -43.72
C VAL A 335 -3.69 -35.07 -42.99
N ALA A 336 -4.37 -36.17 -43.30
CA ALA A 336 -4.14 -37.47 -42.66
C ALA A 336 -2.66 -37.87 -42.76
N VAL A 337 -2.03 -38.10 -41.61
CA VAL A 337 -0.71 -38.72 -41.53
C VAL A 337 -0.90 -40.18 -41.90
N ALA A 338 -0.48 -40.57 -43.11
CA ALA A 338 -0.43 -41.97 -43.52
C ALA A 338 0.43 -42.73 -42.50
N LYS A 339 -0.15 -43.74 -41.85
CA LYS A 339 0.57 -44.69 -40.98
C LYS A 339 1.69 -45.32 -41.81
N VAL A 340 2.94 -44.97 -41.55
CA VAL A 340 4.07 -45.80 -41.95
C VAL A 340 4.16 -46.94 -40.94
N VAL A 341 3.47 -48.03 -41.24
CA VAL A 341 3.76 -49.34 -40.64
C VAL A 341 5.03 -49.83 -41.32
N SER A 342 6.16 -49.81 -40.62
CA SER A 342 7.42 -50.35 -41.09
C SER A 342 7.35 -51.87 -41.17
N ASN A 343 6.98 -52.41 -42.34
CA ASN A 343 7.34 -53.77 -42.71
C ASN A 343 8.79 -53.79 -43.18
N ALA A 344 9.60 -54.59 -42.49
CA ALA A 344 10.96 -54.90 -42.87
C ALA A 344 10.98 -55.65 -44.22
N ALA A 345 11.78 -55.16 -45.17
CA ALA A 345 12.39 -55.98 -46.22
C ALA A 345 13.59 -55.25 -46.85
N ASN A 346 14.69 -56.00 -46.95
CA ASN A 346 15.96 -55.68 -47.58
C ASN A 346 15.87 -54.90 -48.91
N LYS A 347 16.81 -53.95 -49.09
CA LYS A 347 17.65 -53.89 -50.30
C LYS A 347 18.91 -53.05 -50.08
N GLU A 348 20.04 -53.66 -50.47
CA GLU A 348 21.39 -53.13 -50.42
C GLU A 348 21.66 -52.02 -51.46
N SER A 349 22.63 -51.18 -51.11
CA SER A 349 23.61 -50.45 -51.94
C SER A 349 23.14 -49.52 -53.06
N SER A 350 23.60 -48.26 -52.98
CA SER A 350 24.59 -47.74 -53.95
C SER A 350 25.24 -46.45 -53.44
N LYS A 351 26.57 -46.44 -53.50
CA LYS A 351 27.50 -45.32 -53.32
C LYS A 351 27.18 -44.10 -54.20
N TYR A 352 27.75 -42.97 -53.77
CA TYR A 352 28.17 -41.74 -54.50
C TYR A 352 27.38 -40.46 -54.22
N GLY A 353 28.11 -39.44 -53.71
CA GLY A 353 27.59 -38.09 -53.47
C GLY A 353 28.59 -37.07 -52.90
N ILE A 354 29.81 -37.02 -53.45
CA ILE A 354 30.79 -35.90 -53.57
C ILE A 354 30.83 -34.83 -52.45
N THR A 355 31.85 -34.89 -51.58
CA THR A 355 32.32 -33.77 -50.74
C THR A 355 33.34 -32.90 -51.49
N ARG A 356 33.05 -31.60 -51.66
CA ARG A 356 34.00 -30.63 -52.25
C ARG A 356 35.02 -30.15 -51.20
N GLY A 357 36.29 -30.15 -51.57
CA GLY A 357 37.43 -29.82 -50.70
C GLY A 357 37.63 -28.32 -50.44
N ALA A 358 38.43 -28.02 -49.42
CA ALA A 358 38.64 -26.69 -48.84
C ALA A 358 39.26 -25.64 -49.78
N SER A 359 39.74 -26.02 -50.97
CA SER A 359 40.30 -25.13 -51.99
C SER A 359 39.27 -24.25 -52.71
N TYR A 360 37.98 -24.31 -52.34
CA TYR A 360 36.94 -23.41 -52.86
C TYR A 360 36.90 -22.04 -52.16
N TYR A 361 37.62 -21.84 -51.04
CA TYR A 361 37.50 -20.64 -50.18
C TYR A 361 38.77 -19.75 -50.08
N GLU A 362 39.82 -19.99 -50.87
CA GLU A 362 40.92 -19.05 -51.06
C GLU A 362 40.78 -18.44 -52.47
N GLY A 363 40.81 -17.15 -52.76
CA GLY A 363 40.88 -15.90 -52.02
C GLY A 363 40.79 -14.83 -53.12
N GLY A 364 39.85 -13.89 -53.00
CA GLY A 364 39.68 -12.79 -53.96
C GLY A 364 40.14 -11.49 -53.32
N ASP A 365 41.38 -11.13 -53.57
CA ASP A 365 42.00 -9.90 -53.08
C ASP A 365 41.51 -8.67 -53.85
N ARG A 366 41.56 -7.54 -53.15
CA ARG A 366 41.13 -6.19 -53.56
C ARG A 366 41.77 -5.72 -54.87
N LEU A 367 41.00 -4.93 -55.64
CA LEU A 367 41.39 -3.62 -56.16
C LEU A 367 40.14 -2.77 -56.42
#